data_AF-A0A939U566-F1
#
_entry.id   AF-A0A939U566-F1
#
_cell.length_a   1.000
_cell.length_b   1.000
_cell.length_c   1.000
_cell.angle_alpha   90.00
_cell.angle_beta   90.00
_cell.angle_gamma   90.00
#
_symmetry.space_group_name_H-M   'P 1'
#
loop_
_entity.id
_entity.type
_entity.pdbx_description
1 polymer ?
#
loop_
_entity_poly.entity_id
_entity_poly.type
_entity_poly.pdbx_seq_one_letter_code
_entity_poly.pdbx_strand_id
1 'polypeptide(L)'
;MADIRNDCLNMMVAVLEEHRPSHLVIADYLDSHSELSDMDRSFVKRLVMGVIERRLMLDYVADAVSKTKTAKMKPVVRNLIRMGIYQLLYMNVPDS
;
A
#
# COMPACT_ATOMS: atom_id res chain seq x y z
N MET A 1 8.75 -11.44 -13.12
CA MET A 1 8.99 -10.55 -11.97
C MET A 1 7.63 -10.06 -11.56
N ALA A 2 7.06 -10.60 -10.48
CA ALA A 2 5.77 -10.13 -9.98
C ALA A 2 5.90 -8.63 -9.69
N ASP A 3 4.93 -7.83 -10.13
CA ASP A 3 4.92 -6.42 -9.78
C ASP A 3 4.46 -6.29 -8.32
N ILE A 4 5.42 -6.40 -7.40
CA ILE A 4 5.20 -6.37 -5.95
C ILE A 4 4.39 -5.13 -5.54
N ARG A 5 4.55 -3.99 -6.23
CA ARG A 5 3.77 -2.78 -5.95
C ARG A 5 2.31 -2.95 -6.37
N ASN A 6 2.06 -3.56 -7.53
CA ASN A 6 0.70 -3.89 -7.95
C ASN A 6 0.05 -4.91 -7.00
N ASP A 7 0.80 -5.89 -6.52
CA ASP A 7 0.30 -6.84 -5.52
C ASP A 7 -0.05 -6.15 -4.21
N CYS A 8 0.83 -5.27 -3.71
CA CYS A 8 0.54 -4.45 -2.54
C CYS A 8 -0.72 -3.60 -2.74
N LEU A 9 -0.94 -3.03 -3.94
CA LEU A 9 -2.14 -2.26 -4.25
C LEU A 9 -3.40 -3.12 -4.16
N ASN A 10 -3.36 -4.34 -4.71
CA ASN A 10 -4.48 -5.29 -4.61
C ASN A 10 -4.76 -5.66 -3.15
N MET A 11 -3.71 -5.88 -2.34
CA MET A 11 -3.86 -6.11 -0.91
C MET A 11 -4.48 -4.91 -0.19
N MET A 12 -4.10 -3.68 -0.55
CA MET A 12 -4.70 -2.46 0.01
C MET A 12 -6.19 -2.35 -0.32
N VAL A 13 -6.60 -2.72 -1.53
CA VAL A 13 -8.02 -2.76 -1.93
C VAL A 13 -8.77 -3.82 -1.11
N ALA A 14 -8.23 -5.03 -0.99
CA ALA A 14 -8.80 -6.11 -0.19
C ALA A 14 -9.00 -5.71 1.27
N VAL A 15 -8.03 -5.01 1.87
CA VAL A 15 -8.12 -4.60 3.27
C VAL A 15 -9.06 -3.40 3.46
N LEU A 16 -8.90 -2.35 2.66
CA LEU A 16 -9.58 -1.07 2.93
C LEU A 16 -10.97 -0.97 2.33
N GLU A 17 -11.25 -1.71 1.26
CA GLU A 17 -12.50 -1.60 0.50
C GLU A 17 -13.36 -2.87 0.64
N GLU A 18 -12.72 -4.05 0.71
CA GLU A 18 -13.41 -5.34 0.93
C GLU A 18 -13.43 -5.74 2.42
N HIS A 19 -12.83 -4.92 3.29
CA HIS A 19 -12.79 -5.12 4.76
C HIS A 19 -12.17 -6.45 5.21
N ARG A 20 -11.27 -7.03 4.40
CA ARG A 20 -10.53 -8.23 4.81
C ARG A 20 -9.48 -7.88 5.89
N PRO A 21 -9.29 -8.74 6.91
CA PRO A 21 -8.29 -8.47 7.94
C PRO A 21 -6.87 -8.40 7.34
N SER A 22 -6.14 -7.33 7.65
CA SER A 22 -4.81 -7.07 7.08
C SER A 22 -3.81 -8.19 7.33
N HIS A 23 -3.77 -8.73 8.55
CA HIS A 23 -2.86 -9.82 8.93
C HIS A 23 -3.11 -11.11 8.12
N LEU A 24 -4.37 -11.41 7.77
CA LEU A 24 -4.71 -12.56 6.92
C LEU A 24 -4.32 -12.31 5.47
N VAL A 25 -4.68 -11.15 4.91
CA VAL A 25 -4.33 -10.79 3.51
C VAL A 25 -2.81 -10.82 3.30
N ILE A 26 -2.04 -10.31 4.27
CA ILE A 26 -0.58 -10.32 4.23
C ILE A 26 -0.03 -11.75 4.37
N ALA A 27 -0.55 -12.55 5.30
CA ALA A 27 -0.13 -13.94 5.45
C ALA A 27 -0.40 -14.77 4.18
N ASP A 28 -1.64 -14.72 3.66
CA ASP A 28 -2.04 -15.43 2.44
C ASP A 28 -1.12 -15.10 1.26
N TYR A 29 -0.79 -13.81 1.06
CA TYR A 29 0.12 -13.38 0.00
C TYR A 29 1.53 -13.94 0.20
N LEU A 30 2.09 -13.84 1.41
CA LEU A 30 3.46 -14.28 1.69
C LEU A 30 3.63 -15.80 1.67
N ASP A 31 2.58 -16.55 2.01
CA ASP A 31 2.54 -18.01 1.96
C ASP A 31 2.40 -18.51 0.52
N SER A 32 1.63 -17.81 -0.32
CA SER A 32 1.47 -18.14 -1.75
C SER A 32 2.67 -17.74 -2.61
N HIS A 33 3.54 -16.86 -2.13
CA HIS A 33 4.72 -16.37 -2.86
C HIS A 33 6.02 -16.81 -2.16
N SER A 34 6.24 -18.13 -2.11
CA SER A 34 7.44 -18.74 -1.50
C SER A 34 8.76 -18.25 -2.10
N GLU A 35 8.74 -17.83 -3.36
CA GLU A 35 9.88 -17.34 -4.14
C GLU A 35 10.36 -15.92 -3.80
N LEU A 36 9.58 -15.16 -3.01
CA LEU A 36 9.99 -13.82 -2.60
C LEU A 36 11.22 -13.87 -1.69
N SER A 37 12.18 -13.00 -1.99
CA SER A 37 13.34 -12.79 -1.14
C SER A 37 12.92 -12.20 0.21
N ASP A 38 13.76 -12.33 1.24
CA ASP A 38 13.52 -11.70 2.55
C ASP A 38 13.35 -10.18 2.44
N MET A 39 14.06 -9.56 1.48
CA MET A 39 13.94 -8.13 1.19
C MET A 39 12.55 -7.79 0.65
N ASP A 40 12.04 -8.57 -0.30
CA ASP A 40 10.70 -8.36 -0.88
C ASP A 40 9.60 -8.60 0.16
N ARG A 41 9.74 -9.65 0.98
CA ARG A 41 8.81 -9.94 2.09
C ARG A 41 8.76 -8.78 3.09
N SER A 42 9.93 -8.23 3.43
CA SER A 42 10.04 -7.07 4.32
C SER A 42 9.43 -5.82 3.69
N PHE A 43 9.67 -5.59 2.40
CA PHE A 43 9.10 -4.48 1.64
C PHE A 43 7.57 -4.53 1.63
N VAL A 44 6.96 -5.68 1.31
CA VAL A 44 5.50 -5.87 1.28
C VAL A 44 4.89 -5.56 2.64
N LYS A 45 5.43 -6.16 3.72
CA LYS A 45 4.95 -5.92 5.09
C LYS A 45 5.03 -4.44 5.44
N ARG A 46 6.17 -3.80 5.20
CA ARG A 46 6.41 -2.40 5.54
C ARG A 46 5.52 -1.45 4.77
N LEU A 47 5.30 -1.70 3.48
CA LEU A 47 4.46 -0.86 2.62
C LEU A 47 2.99 -0.99 3.00
N VAL A 48 2.45 -2.22 3.02
CA VAL A 48 1.02 -2.45 3.27
C VAL A 48 0.62 -2.00 4.67
N MET A 49 1.33 -2.47 5.71
CA MET A 49 1.01 -2.09 7.10
C MET A 49 1.21 -0.60 7.34
N GLY A 50 2.31 -0.04 6.82
CA GLY A 50 2.63 1.37 6.98
C GLY A 50 1.58 2.31 6.40
N VAL A 51 1.03 1.95 5.24
CA VAL A 51 -0.07 2.70 4.61
C VAL A 51 -1.37 2.57 5.41
N ILE A 52 -1.71 1.36 5.89
CA ILE A 52 -2.91 1.13 6.70
C ILE A 52 -2.85 1.96 8.00
N GLU A 53 -1.74 1.91 8.73
CA GLU A 53 -1.53 2.62 9.99
C GLU A 53 -1.64 4.14 9.84
N ARG A 54 -1.15 4.69 8.72
CA ARG A 54 -1.05 6.14 8.50
C ARG A 54 -2.11 6.69 7.57
N ARG A 55 -3.16 5.92 7.25
CA ARG A 55 -4.17 6.27 6.24
C ARG A 55 -4.71 7.69 6.37
N LEU A 56 -5.06 8.12 7.58
CA LEU A 56 -5.60 9.47 7.83
C LEU A 56 -4.60 10.58 7.52
N MET A 57 -3.34 10.40 7.91
CA MET A 57 -2.28 11.36 7.62
C MET A 57 -1.92 11.37 6.14
N LEU A 58 -1.88 10.20 5.49
CA LEU A 58 -1.64 10.10 4.05
C LEU A 58 -2.77 10.78 3.27
N ASP A 59 -4.03 10.64 3.71
CA ASP A 59 -5.16 11.35 3.12
C ASP A 59 -5.03 12.86 3.29
N TYR A 60 -4.63 13.32 4.48
CA TYR A 60 -4.39 14.73 4.77
C TYR A 60 -3.30 15.32 3.86
N VAL A 61 -2.17 14.62 3.69
CA VAL A 61 -1.09 15.04 2.78
C VAL A 61 -1.56 15.08 1.33
N ALA A 62 -2.26 14.04 0.86
CA ALA A 62 -2.81 13.98 -0.49
C ALA A 62 -3.80 15.14 -0.74
N ASP A 63 -4.67 15.43 0.23
CA ASP A 63 -5.67 16.49 0.14
C ASP A 63 -5.09 17.90 0.20
N ALA A 64 -3.88 18.07 0.73
CA ALA A 64 -3.17 19.36 0.73
C ALA A 64 -2.68 19.75 -0.68
N VAL A 65 -2.32 18.77 -1.50
CA VAL A 65 -1.71 19.01 -2.84
C VAL A 65 -2.68 18.75 -4.00
N SER A 66 -3.70 17.92 -3.79
CA SER A 66 -4.66 17.55 -4.84
C SER A 66 -5.90 18.43 -4.85
N LYS A 67 -6.31 18.86 -6.05
CA LYS A 67 -7.63 19.51 -6.28
C LYS A 67 -8.78 18.55 -6.01
N THR A 68 -8.63 17.30 -6.44
CA THR A 68 -9.61 16.23 -6.18
C THR A 68 -9.30 15.65 -4.82
N LYS A 69 -10.24 15.75 -3.87
CA LYS A 69 -10.06 15.20 -2.53
C LYS A 69 -10.11 13.67 -2.54
N THR A 70 -9.35 13.03 -1.67
CA THR A 70 -9.24 11.58 -1.48
C THR A 70 -10.61 10.92 -1.34
N ALA A 71 -11.54 11.55 -0.61
CA ALA A 71 -12.91 11.09 -0.47
C ALA A 71 -13.68 10.93 -1.80
N LYS A 72 -13.29 11.69 -2.84
CA LYS A 72 -13.91 11.65 -4.18
C LYS A 72 -13.14 10.79 -5.18
N MET A 73 -11.97 10.28 -4.82
CA MET A 73 -11.16 9.44 -5.69
C MET A 73 -11.71 8.02 -5.75
N LYS A 74 -11.57 7.36 -6.91
CA LYS A 74 -11.81 5.92 -7.02
C LYS A 74 -10.88 5.19 -6.04
N PRO A 75 -11.33 4.11 -5.37
CA PRO A 75 -10.55 3.39 -4.38
C PRO A 75 -9.13 3.03 -4.79
N VAL A 76 -8.96 2.45 -5.98
CA VAL A 76 -7.66 2.05 -6.53
C VAL A 76 -6.72 3.25 -6.66
N VAL A 77 -7.21 4.38 -7.18
CA VAL A 77 -6.42 5.61 -7.36
C VAL A 77 -6.01 6.17 -5.99
N ARG A 78 -6.94 6.21 -5.04
CA ARG A 78 -6.68 6.68 -3.68
C ARG A 78 -5.60 5.84 -2.99
N ASN A 79 -5.70 4.52 -3.08
CA ASN A 79 -4.73 3.61 -2.46
C ASN A 79 -3.36 3.68 -3.13
N LEU A 80 -3.31 3.84 -4.45
CA LEU A 80 -2.06 4.07 -5.18
C LEU A 80 -1.36 5.36 -4.71
N ILE A 81 -2.11 6.46 -4.56
CA ILE A 81 -1.55 7.73 -4.07
C ILE A 81 -1.05 7.58 -2.64
N ARG A 82 -1.82 6.94 -1.75
CA ARG A 82 -1.40 6.68 -0.36
C ARG A 82 -0.09 5.88 -0.31
N MET A 83 0.04 4.85 -1.14
CA MET A 83 1.27 4.06 -1.25
C MET A 83 2.45 4.89 -1.71
N GLY A 84 2.27 5.69 -2.78
CA GLY A 84 3.32 6.58 -3.28
C GLY A 84 3.78 7.60 -2.24
N ILE A 85 2.85 8.28 -1.56
CA ILE A 85 3.17 9.22 -0.48
C ILE A 85 3.91 8.51 0.65
N TYR A 86 3.45 7.32 1.05
CA TYR A 86 4.10 6.58 2.12
C TYR A 86 5.54 6.19 1.76
N GLN A 87 5.76 5.76 0.51
CA GLN A 87 7.10 5.45 0.03
C GLN A 87 8.00 6.68 0.08
N LEU A 88 7.55 7.82 -0.48
CA LEU A 88 8.33 9.07 -0.48
C LEU A 88 8.69 9.57 0.93
N LEU A 89 7.78 9.43 1.89
CA LEU A 89 7.98 10.00 3.24
C LEU A 89 8.63 9.03 4.23
N TYR A 90 8.47 7.71 4.06
CA TYR A 90 8.82 6.73 5.08
C TYR A 90 9.66 5.54 4.58
N MET A 91 9.96 5.47 3.28
CA MET A 91 10.76 4.39 2.71
C MET A 91 11.90 4.96 1.87
N ASN A 92 13.13 4.49 2.15
CA ASN A 92 14.27 4.73 1.27
C ASN A 92 14.22 3.76 0.08
N VAL A 93 13.19 3.88 -0.76
CA VAL A 93 13.13 3.17 -2.04
C VAL A 93 13.96 3.99 -3.03
N PRO A 94 14.99 3.42 -3.68
CA PRO A 94 15.72 4.12 -4.72
C PRO A 94 14.78 4.59 -5.83
N ASP A 95 15.02 5.79 -6.37
CA ASP A 95 14.37 6.24 -7.58
C ASP A 95 14.90 5.38 -8.74
N SER A 96 14.08 4.41 -9.18
CA SER A 96 14.37 3.48 -10.29
C SER A 96 13.79 3.96 -11.60
#